data_AF-A0AAE3BGR0-F1
#
_entry.id   AF-A0AAE3BGR0-F1
#
_cell.length_a   1.000
_cell.length_b   1.000
_cell.length_c   1.000
_cell.angle_alpha   90.00
_cell.angle_beta   90.00
_cell.angle_gamma   90.00
#
_symmetry.space_group_name_H-M   'P 1'
#
loop_
_entity.id
_entity.type
_entity.pdbx_description
1 polymer ?
#
loop_
_entity_poly.entity_id
_entity_poly.type
_entity_poly.pdbx_seq_one_letter_code
_entity_poly.pdbx_strand_id
1 'polypeptide(L)'
;EVELKDYSFKTPAYGLSHKKMSGELAHQRESYQHYDYPGRYKQDRSGKAFSGYRLDALRSGAVTSEGESNCAGLMPGNTFTLTEHPNAALNAVWQTVSVTHVGQQPQALEEESGGEPTTMSNSFEVISAKSTWRAAMPYKPMVDGPQIA
;
A
#
# COMPACT_ATOMS: atom_id res chain seq x y z
N GLU A 1 1.40 3.84 -16.69
CA GLU A 1 1.40 2.39 -17.02
C GLU A 1 2.61 1.69 -16.38
N VAL A 2 2.55 0.38 -16.13
CA VAL A 2 3.73 -0.45 -15.84
C VAL A 2 3.93 -1.49 -16.95
N GLU A 3 5.13 -1.60 -17.50
CA GLU A 3 5.57 -2.66 -18.41
C GLU A 3 6.77 -3.41 -17.81
N LEU A 4 6.66 -4.72 -17.68
CA LEU A 4 7.78 -5.58 -17.29
C LEU A 4 8.13 -6.49 -18.45
N LYS A 5 9.43 -6.65 -18.73
CA LYS A 5 9.91 -7.54 -19.81
C LYS A 5 10.91 -8.57 -19.30
N ASP A 6 10.94 -9.76 -19.90
CA ASP A 6 11.94 -10.80 -19.64
C ASP A 6 12.37 -11.50 -20.94
N TYR A 7 13.31 -12.44 -20.83
CA TYR A 7 13.80 -13.27 -21.92
C TYR A 7 13.82 -14.75 -21.49
N SER A 8 13.42 -15.65 -22.40
CA SER A 8 13.51 -17.10 -22.18
C SER A 8 14.23 -17.76 -23.35
N PHE A 9 15.33 -18.45 -23.05
CA PHE A 9 16.09 -19.21 -24.05
C PHE A 9 15.27 -20.33 -24.70
N LYS A 10 14.22 -20.81 -24.03
CA LYS A 10 13.32 -21.85 -24.57
C LYS A 10 12.40 -21.30 -25.68
N THR A 11 12.16 -20.00 -25.67
CA THR A 11 11.26 -19.31 -26.61
C THR A 11 11.84 -17.93 -26.95
N PRO A 12 13.02 -17.86 -27.60
CA PRO A 12 13.79 -16.61 -27.71
C PRO A 12 13.11 -15.55 -28.58
N ALA A 13 12.28 -15.96 -29.53
CA ALA A 13 11.48 -15.05 -30.36
C ALA A 13 10.27 -14.47 -29.62
N TYR A 14 9.87 -15.07 -28.48
CA TYR A 14 8.75 -14.59 -27.70
C TYR A 14 9.20 -13.44 -26.79
N GLY A 15 8.65 -12.25 -27.01
CA GLY A 15 9.12 -11.03 -26.37
C GLY A 15 8.92 -10.93 -24.86
N LEU A 16 8.09 -11.81 -24.25
CA LEU A 16 7.79 -11.86 -22.81
C LEU A 16 7.67 -10.44 -22.22
N SER A 17 6.71 -9.67 -22.71
CA SER A 17 6.38 -8.33 -22.20
C SER A 17 4.94 -8.30 -21.72
N HIS A 18 4.75 -7.81 -20.48
CA HIS A 18 3.43 -7.62 -19.90
C HIS A 18 3.24 -6.21 -19.39
N LYS A 19 2.11 -5.65 -19.81
CA LYS A 19 1.68 -4.29 -19.56
C LYS A 19 0.48 -4.30 -18.62
N LYS A 20 0.49 -3.40 -17.64
CA LYS A 20 -0.64 -3.10 -16.77
C LYS A 20 -0.92 -1.61 -16.80
N MET A 21 -2.10 -1.27 -17.30
CA MET A 21 -2.63 0.08 -17.23
C MET A 21 -3.25 0.37 -15.86
N SER A 22 -3.09 1.61 -15.40
CA SER A 22 -3.76 2.09 -14.19
C SER A 22 -5.20 2.45 -14.48
N GLY A 23 -6.08 2.13 -13.53
CA GLY A 23 -7.41 2.74 -13.44
C GLY A 23 -7.39 3.99 -12.55
N GLU A 24 -8.54 4.66 -12.44
CA GLU A 24 -8.78 5.75 -11.48
C GLU A 24 -7.72 6.86 -11.52
N LEU A 25 -7.49 7.38 -12.73
CA LEU A 25 -6.51 8.43 -13.03
C LEU A 25 -7.11 9.84 -12.94
N ALA A 26 -8.19 10.03 -12.18
CA ALA A 26 -8.79 11.36 -12.02
C ALA A 26 -7.72 12.34 -11.54
N HIS A 27 -7.54 13.44 -12.29
CA HIS A 27 -6.53 14.46 -12.03
C HIS A 27 -5.06 13.98 -12.16
N GLN A 28 -4.79 12.86 -12.83
CA GLN A 28 -3.44 12.33 -13.06
C GLN A 28 -3.12 12.27 -14.56
N ARG A 29 -1.85 12.47 -14.92
CA ARG A 29 -1.38 12.34 -16.32
C ARG A 29 -1.22 10.87 -16.68
N GLU A 30 -1.79 10.47 -17.81
CA GLU A 30 -1.69 9.09 -18.32
C GLU A 30 -0.34 8.76 -18.98
N SER A 31 0.44 9.80 -19.32
CA SER A 31 1.62 9.70 -20.19
C SER A 31 2.86 9.07 -19.55
N TYR A 32 2.87 8.81 -18.23
CA TYR A 32 4.05 8.29 -17.55
C TYR A 32 4.04 6.75 -17.50
N GLN A 33 5.06 6.16 -18.11
CA GLN A 33 5.29 4.72 -18.15
C GLN A 33 6.46 4.33 -17.22
N HIS A 34 6.24 3.31 -16.41
CA HIS A 34 7.30 2.61 -15.69
C HIS A 34 7.66 1.33 -16.44
N TYR A 35 8.86 1.27 -16.99
CA TYR A 35 9.41 0.09 -17.63
C TYR A 35 10.53 -0.52 -16.77
N ASP A 36 10.56 -1.85 -16.62
CA ASP A 36 11.65 -2.55 -15.90
C ASP A 36 12.01 -3.88 -16.59
N TYR A 37 13.31 -4.20 -16.58
CA TYR A 37 13.90 -5.43 -17.09
C TYR A 37 15.11 -5.79 -16.21
N PRO A 38 15.32 -7.07 -15.84
CA PRO A 38 14.46 -8.21 -16.12
C PRO A 38 13.26 -8.29 -15.17
N GLY A 39 12.11 -8.70 -15.69
CA GLY A 39 10.85 -8.87 -14.95
C GLY A 39 10.81 -10.12 -14.05
N ARG A 40 11.78 -11.02 -14.17
CA ARG A 40 11.96 -12.29 -13.43
C ARG A 40 10.80 -13.28 -13.55
N TYR A 41 10.21 -13.42 -14.73
CA TYR A 41 9.15 -14.39 -15.02
C TYR A 41 9.42 -15.12 -16.34
N LYS A 42 8.84 -16.32 -16.50
CA LYS A 42 8.98 -17.16 -17.70
C LYS A 42 7.64 -17.58 -18.33
N GLN A 43 6.52 -17.13 -17.78
CA GLN A 43 5.17 -17.45 -18.24
C GLN A 43 4.28 -16.22 -18.16
N ASP A 44 3.25 -16.17 -19.00
CA ASP A 44 2.36 -15.01 -19.07
C ASP A 44 1.57 -14.78 -17.78
N ARG A 45 1.18 -15.86 -17.10
CA ARG A 45 0.43 -15.78 -15.85
C ARG A 45 1.23 -15.03 -14.77
N SER A 46 2.52 -15.35 -14.62
CA SER A 46 3.38 -14.67 -13.65
C SER A 46 3.73 -13.25 -14.11
N GLY A 47 3.98 -13.02 -15.39
CA GLY A 47 4.24 -11.67 -15.91
C GLY A 47 3.06 -10.70 -15.74
N LYS A 48 1.83 -11.16 -15.97
CA LYS A 48 0.60 -10.39 -15.67
C LYS A 48 0.46 -10.11 -14.17
N ALA A 49 0.71 -11.10 -13.32
CA ALA A 49 0.64 -10.91 -11.87
C ALA A 49 1.69 -9.91 -11.36
N PHE A 50 2.93 -9.99 -11.86
CA PHE A 50 4.03 -9.13 -11.43
C PHE A 50 3.85 -7.68 -11.89
N SER A 51 3.44 -7.46 -13.14
CA SER A 51 3.13 -6.11 -13.65
C SER A 51 1.96 -5.48 -12.89
N GLY A 52 0.94 -6.28 -12.54
CA GLY A 52 -0.15 -5.89 -11.65
C GLY A 52 0.33 -5.47 -10.27
N TYR A 53 1.05 -6.36 -9.58
CA TYR A 53 1.60 -6.08 -8.25
C TYR A 53 2.48 -4.83 -8.24
N ARG A 54 3.34 -4.66 -9.25
CA ARG A 54 4.23 -3.51 -9.37
C ARG A 54 3.45 -2.20 -9.54
N LEU A 55 2.37 -2.21 -10.32
CA LEU A 55 1.51 -1.05 -10.44
C LEU A 55 0.81 -0.72 -9.12
N ASP A 56 0.21 -1.71 -8.47
CA ASP A 56 -0.47 -1.52 -7.18
C ASP A 56 0.50 -0.98 -6.11
N ALA A 57 1.74 -1.47 -6.08
CA ALA A 57 2.77 -1.01 -5.16
C ALA A 57 3.18 0.45 -5.41
N LEU A 58 3.38 0.83 -6.69
CA LEU A 58 3.70 2.21 -7.07
C LEU A 58 2.55 3.18 -6.77
N ARG A 59 1.31 2.69 -6.73
CA ARG A 59 0.11 3.49 -6.48
C ARG A 59 -0.45 3.37 -5.07
N SER A 60 0.24 2.67 -4.18
CA SER A 60 -0.23 2.42 -2.81
C SER A 60 -0.53 3.70 -2.02
N GLY A 61 0.20 4.79 -2.29
CA GLY A 61 -0.02 6.12 -1.73
C GLY A 61 -0.67 7.13 -2.69
N ALA A 62 -1.28 6.69 -3.80
CA ALA A 62 -1.83 7.62 -4.79
C ALA A 62 -3.13 8.30 -4.34
N VAL A 63 -3.93 7.61 -3.51
CA VAL A 63 -5.16 8.12 -2.89
C VAL A 63 -5.22 7.55 -1.48
N THR A 64 -4.83 8.36 -0.51
CA THR A 64 -4.89 8.03 0.92
C THR A 64 -5.74 9.07 1.64
N SER A 65 -6.16 8.74 2.85
CA SER A 65 -6.85 9.68 3.74
C SER A 65 -6.35 9.49 5.15
N GLU A 66 -6.25 10.58 5.88
CA GLU A 66 -5.80 10.60 7.27
C GLU A 66 -6.98 10.94 8.19
N GLY A 67 -6.92 10.46 9.43
CA GLY A 67 -7.93 10.75 10.43
C GLY A 67 -7.44 10.54 11.85
N GLU A 68 -8.24 11.03 12.79
CA GLU A 68 -8.03 10.87 14.23
C GLU A 68 -9.25 10.18 14.85
N SER A 69 -9.02 9.36 15.88
CA SER A 69 -10.09 8.76 16.66
C SER A 69 -9.67 8.51 18.11
N ASN A 70 -10.55 7.88 18.86
CA ASN A 70 -10.28 7.25 20.16
C ASN A 70 -10.54 5.72 20.12
N CYS A 71 -10.66 5.14 18.91
CA CYS A 71 -11.02 3.75 18.73
C CYS A 71 -9.80 2.84 18.96
N ALA A 72 -9.73 2.22 20.14
CA ALA A 72 -8.66 1.27 20.47
C ALA A 72 -8.62 0.01 19.57
N GLY A 73 -9.74 -0.34 18.93
CA GLY A 73 -9.85 -1.49 18.03
C GLY A 73 -9.27 -1.27 16.64
N LEU A 74 -8.81 -0.05 16.32
CA LEU A 74 -8.27 0.27 15.01
C LEU A 74 -6.89 -0.37 14.82
N MET A 75 -6.77 -1.20 13.78
CA MET A 75 -5.55 -1.94 13.48
C MET A 75 -5.27 -1.92 11.97
N PRO A 76 -3.99 -1.83 11.53
CA PRO A 76 -3.64 -1.95 10.13
C PRO A 76 -4.08 -3.29 9.55
N GLY A 77 -4.54 -3.29 8.30
CA GLY A 77 -5.06 -4.46 7.61
C GLY A 77 -6.56 -4.69 7.80
N ASN A 78 -7.18 -4.12 8.84
CA ASN A 78 -8.62 -4.19 9.05
C ASN A 78 -9.36 -3.16 8.20
N THR A 79 -10.64 -3.42 7.97
CA THR A 79 -11.55 -2.48 7.31
C THR A 79 -12.62 -2.00 8.28
N PHE A 80 -13.11 -0.79 8.06
CA PHE A 80 -14.25 -0.23 8.77
C PHE A 80 -15.14 0.57 7.81
N THR A 81 -16.40 0.77 8.18
CA THR A 81 -17.33 1.62 7.42
C THR A 81 -17.39 2.98 8.10
N LEU A 82 -17.07 4.04 7.35
CA LEU A 82 -17.27 5.40 7.82
C LEU A 82 -18.73 5.81 7.61
N THR A 83 -19.34 6.39 8.63
CA THR A 83 -20.72 6.90 8.59
C THR A 83 -20.77 8.31 9.14
N GLU A 84 -21.84 9.04 8.80
CA GLU A 84 -22.12 10.41 9.30
C GLU A 84 -21.06 11.47 8.95
N HIS A 85 -20.17 11.20 8.00
CA HIS A 85 -19.27 12.21 7.47
C HIS A 85 -20.07 13.24 6.64
N PRO A 86 -19.85 14.57 6.81
CA PRO A 86 -20.58 15.62 6.08
C PRO A 86 -20.50 15.49 4.56
N ASN A 87 -19.35 15.03 4.05
CA ASN A 87 -19.23 14.60 2.65
C ASN A 87 -19.72 13.17 2.50
N ALA A 88 -20.89 13.00 1.87
CA ALA A 88 -21.53 11.71 1.64
C ALA A 88 -20.65 10.72 0.85
N ALA A 89 -19.77 11.20 -0.02
CA ALA A 89 -18.88 10.33 -0.81
C ALA A 89 -17.83 9.61 0.04
N LEU A 90 -17.51 10.15 1.24
CA LEU A 90 -16.56 9.52 2.16
C LEU A 90 -17.21 8.49 3.08
N ASN A 91 -18.55 8.43 3.15
CA ASN A 91 -19.28 7.40 3.90
C ASN A 91 -19.23 6.06 3.17
N ALA A 92 -18.07 5.42 3.22
CA ALA A 92 -17.73 4.21 2.49
C ALA A 92 -16.90 3.26 3.37
N VAL A 93 -16.52 2.12 2.80
CA VAL A 93 -15.61 1.17 3.46
C VAL A 93 -14.16 1.58 3.20
N TRP A 94 -13.42 1.72 4.28
CA TRP A 94 -12.02 2.11 4.30
C TRP A 94 -11.16 0.97 4.87
N GLN A 95 -9.93 0.84 4.38
CA GLN A 95 -8.94 -0.08 4.92
C GLN A 95 -7.84 0.71 5.62
N THR A 96 -7.56 0.38 6.87
CA THR A 96 -6.48 0.99 7.64
C THR A 96 -5.12 0.47 7.16
N VAL A 97 -4.23 1.38 6.78
CA VAL A 97 -2.86 1.09 6.33
C VAL A 97 -1.85 1.33 7.45
N SER A 98 -2.04 2.38 8.25
CA SER A 98 -1.21 2.70 9.40
C SER A 98 -2.05 3.28 10.54
N VAL A 99 -1.61 3.08 11.78
CA VAL A 99 -2.22 3.67 12.98
C VAL A 99 -1.15 3.90 14.03
N THR A 100 -1.20 5.03 14.71
CA THR A 100 -0.40 5.36 15.89
C THR A 100 -1.34 5.58 17.06
N HIS A 101 -1.15 4.83 18.14
CA HIS A 101 -1.95 4.94 19.37
C HIS A 101 -1.15 5.70 20.44
N VAL A 102 -1.79 6.63 21.13
CA VAL A 102 -1.22 7.42 22.23
C VAL A 102 -2.17 7.32 23.43
N GLY A 103 -1.67 6.75 24.53
CA GLY A 103 -2.40 6.64 25.79
C GLY A 103 -1.76 7.48 26.90
N GLN A 104 -2.58 8.10 27.74
CA GLN A 104 -2.15 8.83 28.92
C GLN A 104 -2.90 8.31 30.14
N GLN A 105 -2.17 8.00 31.22
CA GLN A 105 -2.73 7.50 32.48
C GLN A 105 -2.19 8.30 33.67
N PRO A 106 -2.85 9.42 34.04
CA PRO A 106 -2.40 10.27 35.15
C PRO A 106 -2.49 9.59 36.52
N GLN A 107 -3.43 8.66 36.73
CA GLN A 107 -3.64 7.97 38.01
C GLN A 107 -2.48 7.05 38.44
N ALA A 108 -1.52 6.78 37.55
CA ALA A 108 -0.36 5.95 37.88
C ALA A 108 0.59 6.65 38.87
N LEU A 109 0.50 7.98 39.00
CA LEU A 109 1.24 8.77 40.00
C LEU A 109 0.35 8.96 41.23
N GLU A 110 0.58 8.13 42.25
CA GLU A 110 -0.24 8.06 43.48
C GLU A 110 -0.42 9.41 44.18
N GLU A 111 0.56 10.33 44.09
CA GLU A 111 0.59 11.60 44.82
C GLU A 111 0.11 12.83 44.03
N GLU A 112 -0.04 12.74 42.69
CA GLU A 112 -0.42 13.88 41.83
C GLU A 112 -1.56 13.51 40.85
N SER A 113 -2.44 12.59 41.25
CA SER A 113 -3.64 12.29 40.48
C SER A 113 -4.70 13.37 40.72
N GLY A 114 -4.55 14.51 40.04
CA GLY A 114 -5.52 15.62 39.98
C GLY A 114 -6.87 15.27 39.34
N GLY A 115 -7.36 14.03 39.46
CA GLY A 115 -8.67 13.58 38.97
C GLY A 115 -8.80 13.41 37.46
N GLU A 116 -7.73 13.60 36.69
CA GLU A 116 -7.77 13.49 35.22
C GLU A 116 -8.00 12.04 34.76
N PRO A 117 -8.89 11.79 33.78
CA PRO A 117 -9.19 10.44 33.30
C PRO A 117 -8.04 9.83 32.49
N THR A 118 -8.00 8.49 32.42
CA THR A 118 -7.17 7.80 31.44
C THR A 118 -7.71 8.06 30.02
N THR A 119 -6.86 8.50 29.11
CA THR A 119 -7.24 8.81 27.73
C THR A 119 -6.47 7.97 26.73
N MET A 120 -7.09 7.70 25.58
CA MET A 120 -6.47 7.07 24.42
C MET A 120 -6.91 7.83 23.18
N SER A 121 -5.97 8.16 22.33
CA SER A 121 -6.18 8.80 21.03
C SER A 121 -5.37 8.06 19.98
N ASN A 122 -5.78 8.16 18.73
CA ASN A 122 -5.04 7.56 17.63
C ASN A 122 -5.16 8.35 16.34
N SER A 123 -4.04 8.48 15.64
CA SER A 123 -3.97 8.98 14.27
C SER A 123 -3.78 7.81 13.31
N PHE A 124 -4.43 7.85 12.15
CA PHE A 124 -4.41 6.74 11.21
C PHE A 124 -4.41 7.19 9.76
N GLU A 125 -3.90 6.33 8.90
CA GLU A 125 -3.95 6.45 7.45
C GLU A 125 -4.77 5.30 6.86
N VAL A 126 -5.66 5.63 5.94
CA VAL A 126 -6.54 4.67 5.27
C VAL A 126 -6.50 4.84 3.75
N ILE A 127 -6.88 3.77 3.07
CA ILE A 127 -7.19 3.78 1.64
C ILE A 127 -8.61 3.27 1.41
N SER A 128 -9.17 3.49 0.22
CA SER A 128 -10.42 2.85 -0.16
C SER A 128 -10.29 1.33 -0.10
N ALA A 129 -11.25 0.64 0.52
CA ALA A 129 -11.21 -0.83 0.59
C ALA A 129 -11.36 -1.52 -0.79
N LYS A 130 -11.71 -0.76 -1.85
CA LYS A 130 -11.73 -1.25 -3.23
C LYS A 130 -10.33 -1.30 -3.86
N SER A 131 -9.41 -0.50 -3.33
CA SER A 131 -8.04 -0.42 -3.81
C SER A 131 -7.20 -1.52 -3.17
N THR A 132 -6.38 -2.20 -3.96
CA THR A 132 -5.44 -3.20 -3.43
C THR A 132 -4.17 -2.50 -2.95
N TRP A 133 -3.92 -2.50 -1.64
CA TRP A 133 -2.66 -2.00 -1.10
C TRP A 133 -1.52 -3.02 -1.35
N ARG A 134 -0.37 -2.54 -1.79
CA ARG A 134 0.88 -3.30 -1.85
C ARG A 134 2.03 -2.45 -1.32
N ALA A 135 2.89 -3.04 -0.51
CA ALA A 135 4.09 -2.38 -0.04
C ALA A 135 5.04 -2.03 -1.20
N ALA A 136 5.83 -0.97 -1.02
CA ALA A 136 6.93 -0.64 -1.92
C ALA A 136 7.90 -1.83 -2.06
N MET A 137 8.35 -2.12 -3.28
CA MET A 137 9.29 -3.22 -3.48
C MET A 137 10.65 -2.88 -2.87
N PRO A 138 11.25 -3.78 -2.07
CA PRO A 138 12.56 -3.55 -1.49
C PRO A 138 13.64 -3.52 -2.59
N TYR A 139 14.82 -3.04 -2.22
CA TYR A 139 15.97 -3.06 -3.11
C TYR A 139 16.30 -4.49 -3.55
N LYS A 140 16.62 -4.67 -4.84
CA LYS A 140 16.93 -5.98 -5.41
C LYS A 140 18.27 -6.47 -4.82
N PRO A 141 18.37 -7.71 -4.34
CA PRO A 141 19.66 -8.25 -3.92
C PRO A 141 20.62 -8.26 -5.12
N MET A 142 21.87 -7.88 -4.85
CA MET A 142 22.94 -7.79 -5.83
C MET A 142 24.03 -8.82 -5.53
N VAL A 143 24.61 -9.35 -6.60
CA VAL A 143 25.82 -10.18 -6.55
C VAL A 143 26.86 -9.40 -7.34
N ASP A 144 27.87 -8.87 -6.64
CA ASP A 144 28.84 -7.93 -7.22
C ASP A 144 29.82 -8.59 -8.21
N GLY A 145 29.92 -9.92 -8.17
CA GLY A 145 30.81 -10.65 -9.05
C GLY A 145 30.59 -12.16 -9.01
N PRO A 146 31.28 -12.90 -9.90
CA PRO A 146 31.21 -14.35 -9.94
C PRO A 146 31.71 -14.97 -8.64
N GLN A 147 31.07 -16.07 -8.23
CA GLN A 147 31.44 -16.86 -7.05
C GLN A 147 31.80 -18.29 -7.48
N ILE A 148 32.71 -18.93 -6.74
CA ILE A 148 33.06 -20.35 -6.92
C ILE A 148 32.04 -21.18 -6.13
N ALA A 149 31.44 -22.19 -6.79
CA ALA A 149 30.46 -23.10 -6.21
C ALA A 149 31.01 -24.53 -6.12
#